data_AF-A0A8X6IWE6-F1
#
_entry.id   AF-A0A8X6IWE6-F1
#
_cell.length_a   1.000
_cell.length_b   1.000
_cell.length_c   1.000
_cell.angle_alpha   90.00
_cell.angle_beta   90.00
_cell.angle_gamma   90.00
#
_symmetry.space_group_name_H-M   'P 1'
#
loop_
_entity.id
_entity.type
_entity.pdbx_description
1 polymer ?
#
loop_
_entity_poly.entity_id
_entity_poly.type
_entity_poly.pdbx_seq_one_letter_code
_entity_poly.pdbx_strand_id
1 'polypeptide(L)'
;MEIILIVFAILQGARVSLASSHEIRACIDDTIIPREFLADKPRCVQFETAFLEEVRSSKILSEFFDFSQISGQEFSRKVEPYAVSVFKTYRIPNPVQLAHSCVDPISHCHKPLSMPILARVYGNTMAKIAFLAGVLDDDNAVSMALTYANIFREIVKQYESSDPDWKFKALIKSCLDFMDTVHITLKEFAPLSVLIYANEWKLVDSS
;
A
#
# COMPACT_ATOMS: atom_id res chain seq x y z
N MET A 1 -9.21 13.87 -22.85
CA MET A 1 -9.12 12.53 -23.49
C MET A 1 -7.70 11.96 -23.47
N GLU A 2 -6.67 12.75 -23.13
CA GLU A 2 -5.27 12.28 -23.03
C GLU A 2 -4.91 11.60 -21.69
N ILE A 3 -5.62 11.90 -20.60
CA ILE A 3 -5.37 11.29 -19.27
C ILE A 3 -5.74 9.81 -19.23
N ILE A 4 -6.75 9.39 -20.02
CA ILE A 4 -7.14 7.98 -20.16
C ILE A 4 -5.99 7.18 -20.77
N LEU A 5 -5.20 7.76 -21.68
CA LEU A 5 -4.06 7.10 -22.33
C LEU A 5 -2.88 6.89 -21.39
N ILE A 6 -2.65 7.77 -20.41
CA ILE A 6 -1.56 7.60 -19.42
C ILE A 6 -1.90 6.49 -18.44
N VAL A 7 -3.13 6.45 -17.95
CA VAL A 7 -3.62 5.36 -17.08
C VAL A 7 -3.65 4.04 -17.86
N PHE A 8 -4.08 4.04 -19.13
CA PHE A 8 -4.00 2.86 -19.99
C PHE A 8 -2.56 2.44 -20.28
N ALA A 9 -1.62 3.37 -20.49
CA ALA A 9 -0.22 3.05 -20.75
C ALA A 9 0.48 2.43 -19.53
N ILE A 10 0.12 2.90 -18.32
CA ILE A 10 0.57 2.32 -17.05
C ILE A 10 -0.07 0.93 -16.83
N LEU A 11 -1.37 0.77 -17.11
CA LEU A 11 -2.10 -0.49 -16.89
C LEU A 11 -1.85 -1.57 -17.97
N GLN A 12 -1.44 -1.19 -19.20
CA GLN A 12 -1.24 -2.15 -20.30
C GLN A 12 0.21 -2.61 -20.51
N GLY A 13 1.14 -2.32 -19.60
CA GLY A 13 2.53 -2.76 -19.75
C GLY A 13 3.19 -2.24 -21.04
N ALA A 14 2.72 -1.12 -21.57
CA ALA A 14 3.20 -0.56 -22.82
C ALA A 14 4.51 0.18 -22.56
N ARG A 15 5.64 -0.53 -22.65
CA ARG A 15 7.00 -0.03 -22.90
C ARG A 15 7.18 1.49 -22.70
N VAL A 16 7.12 1.98 -21.46
CA VAL A 16 7.62 3.33 -21.16
C VAL A 16 9.13 3.19 -20.99
N SER A 17 9.79 3.22 -22.14
CA SER A 17 11.23 3.43 -22.24
C SER A 17 11.56 4.79 -21.62
N LEU A 18 12.34 4.77 -20.54
CA LEU A 18 13.17 5.89 -20.08
C LEU A 18 12.44 7.24 -19.95
N ALA A 19 11.46 7.33 -19.06
CA ALA A 19 11.06 8.62 -18.54
C ALA A 19 12.11 9.11 -17.53
N SER A 20 12.62 10.32 -17.74
CA SER A 20 13.57 11.02 -16.88
C SER A 20 12.96 11.26 -15.48
N SER A 21 13.81 11.44 -14.46
CA SER A 21 13.38 11.64 -13.06
C SER A 21 12.40 12.81 -12.86
N HIS A 22 12.37 13.77 -13.79
CA HIS A 22 11.46 14.90 -13.78
C HIS A 22 10.04 14.51 -14.26
N GLU A 23 9.93 13.59 -15.22
CA GLU A 23 8.65 13.12 -15.77
C GLU A 23 7.91 12.17 -14.83
N ILE A 24 8.64 11.39 -14.02
CA ILE A 24 8.05 10.58 -12.94
C ILE A 24 7.56 11.48 -11.81
N ARG A 25 8.28 12.57 -11.51
CA ARG A 25 7.85 13.55 -10.51
C ARG A 25 6.57 14.27 -10.99
N ALA A 26 6.51 14.70 -12.25
CA ALA A 26 5.28 15.23 -12.85
C ALA A 26 4.15 14.19 -12.90
N CYS A 27 4.43 12.91 -13.21
CA CYS A 27 3.43 11.84 -13.16
C CYS A 27 3.00 11.45 -11.73
N ILE A 28 3.66 11.88 -10.67
CA ILE A 28 3.24 11.61 -9.28
C ILE A 28 2.62 12.87 -8.65
N ASP A 29 3.11 14.06 -9.03
CA ASP A 29 2.63 15.35 -8.54
C ASP A 29 1.38 15.84 -9.31
N ASP A 30 1.26 15.55 -10.61
CA ASP A 30 0.12 15.98 -11.46
C ASP A 30 -0.85 14.84 -11.84
N THR A 31 -0.53 13.57 -11.55
CA THR A 31 -1.51 12.48 -11.77
C THR A 31 -2.49 12.43 -10.61
N ILE A 32 -3.46 13.33 -10.67
CA ILE A 32 -4.75 13.11 -10.03
C ILE A 32 -5.35 11.91 -10.76
N ILE A 33 -5.18 10.69 -10.21
CA ILE A 33 -6.15 9.63 -10.51
C ILE A 33 -7.51 10.27 -10.23
N PRO A 34 -8.43 10.38 -11.22
CA PRO A 34 -9.69 11.06 -11.00
C PRO A 34 -10.31 10.53 -9.71
N ARG A 35 -10.79 11.42 -8.83
CA ARG A 35 -11.39 11.01 -7.53
C ARG A 35 -12.40 9.87 -7.70
N GLU A 36 -13.03 9.77 -8.86
CA GLU A 36 -13.98 8.73 -9.28
C GLU A 36 -13.39 7.30 -9.39
N PHE A 37 -12.08 7.19 -9.66
CA PHE A 37 -11.32 5.92 -9.70
C PHE A 37 -10.82 5.51 -8.33
N LEU A 38 -10.54 6.48 -7.44
CA LEU A 38 -10.18 6.25 -6.04
C LEU A 38 -11.39 6.29 -5.10
N ALA A 39 -12.57 6.63 -5.62
CA ALA A 39 -13.82 6.65 -4.89
C ALA A 39 -14.09 5.25 -4.38
N ASP A 40 -14.60 5.19 -3.16
CA ASP A 40 -14.84 3.96 -2.42
C ASP A 40 -15.83 3.06 -3.19
N LYS A 41 -15.29 2.16 -4.01
CA LYS A 41 -16.08 1.16 -4.73
C LYS A 41 -16.65 0.19 -3.69
N PRO A 42 -17.90 -0.28 -3.85
CA PRO A 42 -18.53 -1.17 -2.86
C PRO A 42 -17.65 -2.36 -2.45
N ARG A 43 -17.06 -3.08 -3.41
CA ARG A 43 -16.08 -4.15 -3.15
C ARG A 43 -14.83 -3.72 -2.38
N CYS A 44 -14.29 -2.53 -2.65
CA CYS A 44 -13.13 -2.03 -1.90
C CYS A 44 -13.50 -1.73 -0.44
N VAL A 45 -14.69 -1.17 -0.21
CA VAL A 45 -15.23 -0.95 1.14
C VAL A 45 -15.48 -2.27 1.85
N GLN A 46 -16.09 -3.24 1.17
CA GLN A 46 -16.33 -4.58 1.74
C GLN A 46 -15.01 -5.26 2.14
N PHE A 47 -13.99 -5.18 1.28
CA PHE A 47 -12.65 -5.70 1.59
C PHE A 47 -12.06 -4.99 2.82
N GLU A 48 -12.01 -3.66 2.84
CA GLU A 48 -11.44 -2.90 3.96
C GLU A 48 -12.16 -3.21 5.26
N THR A 49 -13.49 -3.24 5.23
CA THR A 49 -14.30 -3.47 6.42
C THR A 49 -14.07 -4.87 6.97
N ALA A 50 -14.08 -5.91 6.11
CA ALA A 50 -13.79 -7.27 6.52
C ALA A 50 -12.35 -7.42 7.05
N PHE A 51 -11.37 -6.78 6.40
CA PHE A 51 -9.98 -6.79 6.87
C PHE A 51 -9.83 -6.11 8.23
N LEU A 52 -10.46 -4.95 8.42
CA LEU A 52 -10.43 -4.22 9.68
C LEU A 52 -11.12 -5.00 10.81
N GLU A 53 -12.20 -5.71 10.52
CA GLU A 53 -12.86 -6.62 11.47
C GLU A 53 -11.93 -7.77 11.88
N GLU A 54 -11.22 -8.39 10.94
CA GLU A 54 -10.21 -9.42 11.24
C GLU A 54 -9.04 -8.91 12.09
N VAL A 55 -8.56 -7.70 11.80
CA VAL A 55 -7.49 -7.08 12.60
C VAL A 55 -7.97 -6.79 14.02
N ARG A 56 -9.22 -6.31 14.18
CA ARG A 56 -9.81 -6.00 15.49
C ARG A 56 -10.10 -7.26 16.32
N SER A 57 -10.57 -8.33 15.69
CA SER A 57 -10.93 -9.57 16.38
C SER A 57 -9.71 -10.39 16.79
N SER A 58 -8.56 -10.16 16.16
CA SER A 58 -7.34 -10.92 16.38
C SER A 58 -6.34 -10.16 17.26
N LYS A 59 -6.11 -10.64 18.50
CA LYS A 59 -5.16 -10.02 19.44
C LYS A 59 -3.79 -9.75 18.80
N ILE A 60 -3.22 -10.77 18.15
CA ILE A 60 -1.91 -10.68 17.48
C ILE A 60 -1.86 -9.61 16.38
N LEU A 61 -2.93 -9.45 15.59
CA LEU A 61 -2.98 -8.43 14.54
C LEU A 61 -3.24 -7.04 15.15
N SER A 62 -4.10 -6.96 16.16
CA SER A 62 -4.39 -5.70 16.83
C SER A 62 -3.14 -5.07 17.46
N GLU A 63 -2.32 -5.89 18.14
CA GLU A 63 -1.03 -5.46 18.71
C GLU A 63 0.01 -5.19 17.63
N PHE A 64 0.01 -5.97 16.55
CA PHE A 64 0.92 -5.76 15.42
C PHE A 64 0.70 -4.39 14.75
N PHE A 65 -0.55 -4.04 14.45
CA PHE A 65 -0.91 -2.79 13.76
C PHE A 65 -0.90 -1.54 14.65
N ASP A 66 -0.71 -1.69 15.97
CA ASP A 66 -0.60 -0.54 16.87
C ASP A 66 0.82 0.05 16.86
N PHE A 67 0.95 1.22 16.25
CA PHE A 67 2.15 2.06 16.21
C PHE A 67 1.92 3.41 16.91
N SER A 68 0.90 3.50 17.78
CA SER A 68 0.51 4.76 18.44
C SER A 68 1.62 5.44 19.25
N GLN A 69 2.68 4.70 19.58
CA GLN A 69 3.82 5.19 20.36
C GLN A 69 4.89 5.91 19.53
N ILE A 70 4.81 5.87 18.20
CA ILE A 70 5.79 6.54 17.33
C ILE A 70 5.13 7.58 16.43
N SER A 71 5.90 8.59 16.04
CA SER A 71 5.44 9.64 15.12
C SER A 71 5.40 9.15 13.66
N GLY A 72 4.61 9.83 12.83
CA GLY A 72 4.62 9.65 11.37
C GLY A 72 6.02 9.80 10.76
N GLN A 73 6.79 10.78 11.23
CA GLN A 73 8.17 10.99 10.79
C GLN A 73 9.09 9.83 11.16
N GLU A 74 8.98 9.30 12.39
CA GLU A 74 9.77 8.15 12.82
C GLU A 74 9.40 6.88 12.03
N PHE A 75 8.11 6.62 11.86
CA PHE A 75 7.61 5.53 11.03
C PHE A 75 8.17 5.62 9.60
N SER A 76 8.14 6.81 9.00
CA SER A 76 8.65 7.05 7.64
C SER A 76 10.14 6.73 7.52
N ARG A 77 10.96 7.22 8.46
CA ARG A 77 12.40 6.94 8.50
C ARG A 77 12.72 5.45 8.61
N LYS A 78 11.84 4.68 9.26
CA LYS A 78 12.00 3.23 9.43
C LYS A 78 11.54 2.46 8.19
N VAL A 79 10.47 2.88 7.53
CA VAL A 79 9.91 2.19 6.35
C VAL A 79 10.70 2.48 5.07
N GLU A 80 11.16 3.71 4.87
CA GLU A 80 11.80 4.13 3.61
C GLU A 80 12.98 3.24 3.18
N PRO A 81 13.96 2.88 4.04
CA PRO A 81 15.07 2.03 3.63
C PRO A 81 14.63 0.64 3.16
N TYR A 82 13.57 0.09 3.76
CA TYR A 82 13.00 -1.19 3.34
C TYR A 82 12.29 -1.08 2.00
N ALA A 83 11.50 -0.02 1.78
CA ALA A 83 10.88 0.24 0.49
C ALA A 83 11.93 0.40 -0.63
N VAL A 84 13.03 1.13 -0.37
CA VAL A 84 14.16 1.24 -1.30
C VAL A 84 14.75 -0.13 -1.63
N SER A 85 14.98 -0.96 -0.61
CA SER A 85 15.55 -2.30 -0.78
C SER A 85 14.65 -3.19 -1.64
N VAL A 86 13.34 -3.17 -1.38
CA VAL A 86 12.35 -3.90 -2.17
C VAL A 86 12.34 -3.40 -3.62
N PHE A 87 12.21 -2.09 -3.85
CA PHE A 87 12.18 -1.54 -5.20
C PHE A 87 13.46 -1.82 -5.99
N LYS A 88 14.63 -1.83 -5.33
CA LYS A 88 15.89 -2.29 -5.96
C LYS A 88 15.84 -3.78 -6.32
N THR A 89 15.37 -4.63 -5.40
CA THR A 89 15.27 -6.09 -5.60
C THR A 89 14.41 -6.44 -6.80
N TYR A 90 13.26 -5.76 -6.96
CA TYR A 90 12.34 -5.94 -8.08
C TYR A 90 12.73 -5.13 -9.34
N ARG A 91 13.90 -4.47 -9.32
CA ARG A 91 14.45 -3.68 -10.44
C ARG A 91 13.48 -2.59 -10.93
N ILE A 92 12.83 -1.92 -9.98
CA ILE A 92 11.90 -0.83 -10.23
C ILE A 92 12.71 0.46 -10.49
N PRO A 93 12.41 1.22 -11.56
CA PRO A 93 13.10 2.48 -11.84
C PRO A 93 12.97 3.48 -10.69
N ASN A 94 14.02 4.26 -10.44
CA ASN A 94 14.06 5.31 -9.42
C ASN A 94 13.60 4.85 -8.01
N PRO A 95 14.19 3.77 -7.46
CA PRO A 95 13.70 3.14 -6.24
C PRO A 95 13.76 4.05 -5.01
N VAL A 96 14.72 4.98 -4.96
CA VAL A 96 14.82 5.97 -3.87
C VAL A 96 13.68 6.98 -3.95
N GLN A 97 13.41 7.52 -5.13
CA GLN A 97 12.34 8.50 -5.33
C GLN A 97 10.97 7.88 -5.03
N LEU A 98 10.69 6.68 -5.54
CA LEU A 98 9.42 5.99 -5.26
C LEU A 98 9.24 5.66 -3.78
N ALA A 99 10.30 5.21 -3.10
CA ALA A 99 10.23 4.94 -1.67
C ALA A 99 9.97 6.21 -0.86
N HIS A 100 10.61 7.31 -1.23
CA HIS A 100 10.37 8.61 -0.61
C HIS A 100 8.92 9.06 -0.82
N SER A 101 8.40 9.01 -2.04
CA SER A 101 7.00 9.35 -2.35
C SER A 101 5.98 8.48 -1.60
N CYS A 102 6.35 7.25 -1.26
CA CYS A 102 5.50 6.33 -0.48
C CYS A 102 5.36 6.78 0.98
N VAL A 103 6.44 7.27 1.60
CA VAL A 103 6.47 7.60 3.03
C VAL A 103 6.28 9.08 3.33
N ASP A 104 6.54 9.97 2.36
CA ASP A 104 6.48 11.43 2.56
C ASP A 104 5.14 11.90 3.15
N PRO A 105 3.96 11.42 2.70
CA PRO A 105 2.68 11.78 3.32
C PRO A 105 2.54 11.34 4.78
N ILE A 106 3.16 10.21 5.16
CA ILE A 106 3.14 9.70 6.54
C ILE A 106 3.97 10.61 7.43
N SER A 107 5.10 11.12 6.92
CA SER A 107 6.01 11.96 7.69
C SER A 107 5.37 13.28 8.15
N HIS A 108 4.31 13.70 7.45
CA HIS A 108 3.50 14.88 7.73
C HIS A 108 2.17 14.56 8.42
N CYS A 109 1.87 13.28 8.69
CA CYS A 109 0.64 12.87 9.36
C CYS A 109 0.73 13.19 10.86
N HIS A 110 -0.21 14.03 11.34
CA HIS A 110 -0.25 14.45 12.75
C HIS A 110 -1.07 13.51 13.64
N LYS A 111 -1.83 12.60 13.05
CA LYS A 111 -2.66 11.65 13.78
C LYS A 111 -1.81 10.53 14.39
N PRO A 112 -2.19 10.02 15.57
CA PRO A 112 -1.58 8.81 16.10
C PRO A 112 -1.71 7.66 15.10
N LEU A 113 -0.62 6.93 14.91
CA LEU A 113 -0.53 5.74 14.07
C LEU A 113 -1.20 4.54 14.78
N SER A 114 -2.48 4.69 15.12
CA SER A 114 -3.26 3.68 15.83
C SER A 114 -3.67 2.52 14.94
N MET A 115 -3.93 1.36 15.55
CA MET A 115 -4.35 0.14 14.83
C MET A 115 -5.47 0.38 13.80
N PRO A 116 -6.60 1.06 14.13
CA PRO A 116 -7.66 1.25 13.14
C PRO A 116 -7.23 2.10 11.95
N ILE A 117 -6.31 3.06 12.15
CA ILE A 117 -5.81 3.92 11.08
C ILE A 117 -4.89 3.13 10.16
N LEU A 118 -3.88 2.42 10.69
CA LEU A 118 -3.00 1.62 9.84
C LEU A 118 -3.76 0.51 9.11
N ALA A 119 -4.59 -0.24 9.83
CA ALA A 119 -5.33 -1.35 9.23
C ALA A 119 -6.20 -0.86 8.06
N ARG A 120 -6.82 0.32 8.20
CA ARG A 120 -7.56 0.98 7.12
C ARG A 120 -6.69 1.36 5.95
N VAL A 121 -5.57 2.05 6.19
CA VAL A 121 -4.68 2.47 5.10
C VAL A 121 -4.19 1.27 4.31
N TYR A 122 -3.72 0.22 4.99
CA TYR A 122 -3.23 -1.00 4.35
C TYR A 122 -4.36 -1.77 3.66
N GLY A 123 -5.52 -1.91 4.30
CA GLY A 123 -6.70 -2.55 3.73
C GLY A 123 -7.20 -1.86 2.47
N ASN A 124 -7.40 -0.54 2.52
CA ASN A 124 -7.81 0.28 1.37
C ASN A 124 -6.78 0.24 0.24
N THR A 125 -5.50 0.38 0.58
CA THR A 125 -4.43 0.35 -0.42
C THR A 125 -4.48 -0.96 -1.19
N MET A 126 -4.57 -2.08 -0.47
CA MET A 126 -4.53 -3.38 -1.11
C MET A 126 -5.84 -3.71 -1.86
N ALA A 127 -6.98 -3.29 -1.33
CA ALA A 127 -8.26 -3.40 -2.03
C ALA A 127 -8.24 -2.64 -3.36
N LYS A 128 -7.73 -1.40 -3.38
CA LYS A 128 -7.64 -0.58 -4.60
C LYS A 128 -6.65 -1.16 -5.61
N ILE A 129 -5.51 -1.68 -5.16
CA ILE A 129 -4.56 -2.39 -6.05
C ILE A 129 -5.23 -3.63 -6.66
N ALA A 130 -5.86 -4.46 -5.86
CA ALA A 130 -6.53 -5.68 -6.30
C ALA A 130 -7.70 -5.39 -7.27
N PHE A 131 -8.46 -4.33 -7.01
CA PHE A 131 -9.51 -3.86 -7.92
C PHE A 131 -8.95 -3.39 -9.26
N LEU A 132 -7.90 -2.57 -9.25
CA LEU A 132 -7.29 -2.05 -10.48
C LEU A 132 -6.56 -3.13 -11.28
N ALA A 133 -6.06 -4.17 -10.61
CA ALA A 133 -5.53 -5.36 -11.24
C ALA A 133 -6.63 -6.28 -11.82
N GLY A 134 -7.90 -5.99 -11.56
CA GLY A 134 -9.03 -6.78 -12.07
C GLY A 134 -9.25 -8.11 -11.34
N VAL A 135 -8.67 -8.28 -10.14
CA VAL A 135 -8.81 -9.52 -9.35
C VAL A 135 -9.83 -9.39 -8.23
N LEU A 136 -10.18 -8.17 -7.81
CA LEU A 136 -11.20 -7.91 -6.78
C LEU A 136 -12.58 -7.64 -7.41
N ASP A 137 -13.56 -8.45 -7.04
CA ASP A 137 -14.97 -8.30 -7.42
C ASP A 137 -15.89 -8.35 -6.18
N ASP A 138 -17.20 -8.27 -6.41
CA ASP A 138 -18.18 -8.24 -5.32
C ASP A 138 -18.37 -9.64 -4.68
N ASP A 139 -18.01 -10.72 -5.38
CA ASP A 139 -18.17 -12.10 -4.89
C ASP A 139 -16.98 -12.55 -4.03
N ASN A 140 -15.80 -11.97 -4.26
CA ASN A 140 -14.57 -12.36 -3.59
C ASN A 140 -14.01 -11.34 -2.59
N ALA A 141 -14.62 -10.16 -2.44
CA ALA A 141 -14.04 -9.08 -1.64
C ALA A 141 -13.72 -9.49 -0.19
N VAL A 142 -14.66 -10.17 0.46
CA VAL A 142 -14.52 -10.64 1.83
C VAL A 142 -13.47 -11.74 1.93
N SER A 143 -13.50 -12.75 1.05
CA SER A 143 -12.55 -13.88 1.12
C SER A 143 -11.12 -13.43 0.82
N MET A 144 -10.92 -12.45 -0.05
CA MET A 144 -9.62 -11.83 -0.30
C MET A 144 -9.14 -11.03 0.92
N ALA A 145 -10.02 -10.30 1.61
CA ALA A 145 -9.66 -9.60 2.85
C ALA A 145 -9.21 -10.57 3.96
N LEU A 146 -9.92 -11.69 4.12
CA LEU A 146 -9.53 -12.76 5.05
C LEU A 146 -8.16 -13.35 4.67
N THR A 147 -7.92 -13.54 3.38
CA THR A 147 -6.62 -14.02 2.86
C THR A 147 -5.51 -13.04 3.22
N TYR A 148 -5.74 -11.75 3.05
CA TYR A 148 -4.78 -10.71 3.42
C TYR A 148 -4.49 -10.69 4.93
N ALA A 149 -5.53 -10.78 5.76
CA ALA A 149 -5.38 -10.87 7.21
C ALA A 149 -4.63 -12.14 7.65
N ASN A 150 -4.89 -13.27 7.00
CA ASN A 150 -4.17 -14.53 7.25
C ASN A 150 -2.67 -14.39 6.94
N ILE A 151 -2.31 -13.74 5.82
CA ILE A 151 -0.90 -13.51 5.45
C ILE A 151 -0.19 -12.68 6.53
N PHE A 152 -0.80 -11.59 7.00
CA PHE A 152 -0.25 -10.86 8.14
C PHE A 152 -0.06 -11.76 9.36
N ARG A 153 -1.07 -12.57 9.69
CA ARG A 153 -1.03 -13.41 10.88
C ARG A 153 0.11 -14.42 10.82
N GLU A 154 0.33 -15.05 9.67
CA GLU A 154 1.41 -16.01 9.49
C GLU A 154 2.79 -15.34 9.50
N ILE A 155 2.93 -14.17 8.88
CA ILE A 155 4.19 -13.40 8.93
C ILE A 155 4.48 -12.93 10.36
N VAL A 156 3.49 -12.40 11.08
CA VAL A 156 3.69 -11.93 12.46
C VAL A 156 4.13 -13.07 13.38
N LYS A 157 3.54 -14.27 13.24
CA LYS A 157 3.98 -15.47 13.99
C LYS A 157 5.42 -15.88 13.67
N GLN A 158 5.89 -15.66 12.44
CA GLN A 158 7.26 -16.02 12.03
C GLN A 158 8.30 -14.99 12.49
N TYR A 159 7.90 -13.72 12.63
CA TYR A 159 8.82 -12.59 12.86
C TYR A 159 8.94 -12.15 14.32
N GLU A 160 8.35 -12.88 15.27
CA GLU A 160 8.55 -12.65 16.71
C GLU A 160 10.04 -12.91 17.04
N SER A 161 10.85 -11.88 16.86
CA SER A 161 12.31 -11.91 16.82
C SER A 161 12.88 -10.78 17.67
N SER A 162 14.18 -10.86 17.97
CA SER A 162 14.93 -9.85 18.72
C SER A 162 15.23 -8.56 17.93
N ASP A 163 14.77 -8.44 16.68
CA ASP A 163 14.97 -7.26 15.84
C ASP A 163 13.91 -6.18 16.16
N PRO A 164 14.28 -5.01 16.69
CA PRO A 164 13.31 -3.97 17.06
C PRO A 164 12.49 -3.44 15.86
N ASP A 165 12.95 -3.63 14.62
CA ASP A 165 12.31 -3.11 13.43
C ASP A 165 11.48 -4.19 12.68
N TRP A 166 11.26 -5.36 13.29
CA TRP A 166 10.59 -6.50 12.64
C TRP A 166 9.18 -6.15 12.14
N LYS A 167 8.43 -5.31 12.86
CA LYS A 167 7.06 -4.94 12.47
C LYS A 167 7.03 -4.20 11.13
N PHE A 168 7.99 -3.31 10.87
CA PHE A 168 8.06 -2.57 9.61
C PHE A 168 8.36 -3.49 8.42
N LYS A 169 9.24 -4.47 8.61
CA LYS A 169 9.53 -5.50 7.61
C LYS A 169 8.30 -6.36 7.33
N ALA A 170 7.61 -6.79 8.38
CA ALA A 170 6.40 -7.58 8.28
C ALA A 170 5.27 -6.85 7.55
N LEU A 171 5.12 -5.53 7.73
CA LEU A 171 4.15 -4.72 6.98
C LEU A 171 4.38 -4.83 5.46
N ILE A 172 5.61 -4.55 5.02
CA ILE A 172 5.95 -4.59 3.60
C ILE A 172 5.86 -6.02 3.06
N LYS A 173 6.42 -7.00 3.79
CA LYS A 173 6.40 -8.40 3.37
C LYS A 173 4.97 -8.91 3.19
N SER A 174 4.06 -8.57 4.11
CA SER A 174 2.66 -9.01 4.01
C SER A 174 1.96 -8.45 2.77
N CYS A 175 2.26 -7.20 2.40
CA CYS A 175 1.78 -6.64 1.15
C CYS A 175 2.31 -7.40 -0.07
N LEU A 176 3.61 -7.71 -0.10
CA LEU A 176 4.24 -8.43 -1.20
C LEU A 176 3.69 -9.85 -1.32
N ASP A 177 3.62 -10.60 -0.22
CA ASP A 177 3.10 -11.97 -0.19
C ASP A 177 1.63 -12.03 -0.64
N PHE A 178 0.82 -11.02 -0.30
CA PHE A 178 -0.54 -10.94 -0.80
C PHE A 178 -0.58 -10.68 -2.30
N MET A 179 0.18 -9.69 -2.79
CA MET A 179 0.28 -9.42 -4.23
C MET A 179 0.71 -10.66 -5.00
N ASP A 180 1.69 -11.41 -4.51
CA ASP A 180 2.13 -12.67 -5.11
C ASP A 180 1.04 -13.74 -5.07
N THR A 181 0.30 -13.85 -3.97
CA THR A 181 -0.82 -14.81 -3.79
C THR A 181 -1.94 -14.55 -4.80
N VAL A 182 -2.21 -13.29 -5.13
CA VAL A 182 -3.25 -12.90 -6.10
C VAL A 182 -2.69 -12.59 -7.49
N HIS A 183 -1.44 -12.98 -7.74
CA HIS A 183 -0.76 -12.86 -9.04
C HIS A 183 -0.63 -11.42 -9.58
N ILE A 184 -0.49 -10.44 -8.69
CA ILE A 184 -0.20 -9.05 -9.01
C ILE A 184 1.31 -8.82 -8.95
N THR A 185 1.94 -8.51 -10.07
CA THR A 185 3.39 -8.27 -10.09
C THR A 185 3.74 -6.89 -9.57
N LEU A 186 4.53 -6.80 -8.49
CA LEU A 186 5.01 -5.50 -7.97
C LEU A 186 5.70 -4.66 -9.04
N LYS A 187 6.50 -5.27 -9.92
CA LYS A 187 7.21 -4.56 -10.98
C LYS A 187 6.28 -3.79 -11.92
N GLU A 188 5.07 -4.29 -12.14
CA GLU A 188 4.06 -3.69 -13.01
C GLU A 188 3.25 -2.64 -12.24
N PHE A 189 2.94 -2.91 -10.97
CA PHE A 189 2.03 -2.08 -10.17
C PHE A 189 2.71 -1.05 -9.26
N ALA A 190 4.03 -1.10 -9.06
CA ALA A 190 4.68 -0.29 -8.01
C ALA A 190 4.43 1.22 -8.09
N PRO A 191 4.50 1.92 -9.25
CA PRO A 191 4.17 3.34 -9.30
C PRO A 191 2.74 3.62 -8.85
N LEU A 192 1.80 2.76 -9.25
CA LEU A 192 0.39 2.87 -8.88
C LEU A 192 0.17 2.53 -7.39
N SER A 193 0.81 1.49 -6.87
CA SER A 193 0.76 1.12 -5.45
C SER A 193 1.26 2.25 -4.56
N VAL A 194 2.36 2.91 -4.93
CA VAL A 194 2.91 4.08 -4.21
C VAL A 194 1.91 5.22 -4.21
N LEU A 195 1.32 5.53 -5.36
CA LEU A 195 0.36 6.64 -5.49
C LEU A 195 -0.90 6.39 -4.65
N ILE A 196 -1.46 5.17 -4.70
CA ILE A 196 -2.63 4.79 -3.90
C ILE A 196 -2.30 4.91 -2.41
N TYR A 197 -1.21 4.29 -1.96
CA TYR A 197 -0.81 4.29 -0.56
C TYR A 197 -0.55 5.72 -0.03
N ALA A 198 0.16 6.53 -0.81
CA ALA A 198 0.41 7.94 -0.50
C ALA A 198 -0.91 8.72 -0.36
N ASN A 199 -1.89 8.46 -1.24
CA ASN A 199 -3.19 9.10 -1.18
C ASN A 199 -4.00 8.69 0.06
N GLU A 200 -3.97 7.42 0.47
CA GLU A 200 -4.65 6.97 1.69
C GLU A 200 -4.13 7.71 2.94
N TRP A 201 -2.82 7.95 3.03
CA TRP A 201 -2.25 8.74 4.13
C TRP A 201 -2.66 10.22 4.10
N LYS A 202 -2.74 10.83 2.91
CA LYS A 202 -3.26 12.20 2.77
C LYS A 202 -4.72 12.29 3.24
N LEU A 203 -5.54 11.29 2.95
CA LEU A 203 -6.93 11.23 3.40
C LEU A 203 -7.04 11.11 4.93
N VAL A 204 -6.16 10.32 5.55
CA VAL A 204 -6.10 10.20 7.02
C VAL A 204 -5.87 11.56 7.68
N ASP A 205 -4.91 12.35 7.22
CA ASP A 205 -4.60 13.65 7.83
C ASP A 205 -5.72 14.69 7.60
N SER A 206 -6.46 14.57 6.49
CA SER A 206 -7.56 15.49 6.14
C SER A 206 -8.92 15.22 6.82
N SER A 207 -9.07 14.11 7.54
CA SER A 207 -10.33 13.69 8.20
C SER A 207 -10.46 14.16 9.63
#